data_AF-A0A965CBQ5-F1
#
_entry.id   AF-A0A965CBQ5-F1
#
_cell.length_a   1.000
_cell.length_b   1.000
_cell.length_c   1.000
_cell.angle_alpha   90.00
_cell.angle_beta   90.00
_cell.angle_gamma   90.00
#
_symmetry.space_group_name_H-M   'P 1'
#
loop_
_entity.id
_entity.type
_entity.pdbx_description
1 polymer ?
#
loop_
_entity_poly.entity_id
_entity_poly.type
_entity_poly.pdbx_seq_one_letter_code
_entity_poly.pdbx_strand_id
1 'polypeptide(L)'
;MNQTPESEFEDKDRVETLRLVTNTGQDVEGNIYEIVGGKEFFRKLCIAFYSGVKHDEILRPMYPEEDLGPATERLQLFLEQYWGGPKTYQEQRGHPQLRMRHAPFKINPAARAAWLKHMR
;
A
#
# COMPACT_ATOMS: atom_id res chain seq x y z
N MET A 1 35.33 -20.56 -19.79
CA MET A 1 35.14 -19.32 -19.02
C MET A 1 33.89 -18.63 -19.52
N ASN A 2 32.83 -18.65 -18.72
CA ASN A 2 31.80 -17.61 -18.57
C ASN A 2 30.78 -18.16 -17.57
N GLN A 3 30.95 -17.77 -16.30
CA GLN A 3 29.97 -17.99 -15.24
C GLN A 3 28.92 -16.88 -15.35
N THR A 4 27.66 -17.27 -15.51
CA THR A 4 26.51 -16.38 -15.32
C THR A 4 26.36 -16.13 -13.81
N PRO A 5 26.17 -14.89 -13.34
CA PRO A 5 26.03 -14.65 -11.90
C PRO A 5 24.67 -15.22 -11.44
N GLU A 6 24.73 -16.08 -10.44
CA GLU A 6 23.57 -16.58 -9.71
C GLU A 6 22.75 -15.39 -9.19
N SER A 7 21.48 -15.38 -9.55
CA SER A 7 20.50 -14.39 -9.11
C SER A 7 20.22 -14.59 -7.61
N GLU A 8 20.66 -13.65 -6.77
CA GLU A 8 20.44 -13.55 -5.30
C GLU A 8 18.96 -13.38 -4.88
N PHE A 9 18.02 -14.00 -5.60
CA PHE A 9 16.58 -14.00 -5.29
C PHE A 9 16.08 -15.42 -4.93
N GLU A 10 16.91 -16.21 -4.25
CA GLU A 10 16.49 -17.41 -3.53
C GLU A 10 16.28 -17.09 -2.05
N ASP A 11 15.17 -16.41 -1.76
CA ASP A 11 14.50 -16.49 -0.45
C ASP A 11 12.99 -16.60 -0.69
N LYS A 12 12.59 -17.71 -1.31
CA LYS A 12 11.18 -17.99 -1.65
C LYS A 12 10.38 -18.57 -0.48
N ASP A 13 11.07 -18.97 0.60
CA ASP A 13 10.47 -19.73 1.70
C ASP A 13 10.33 -18.93 3.00
N ARG A 14 10.85 -17.70 3.08
CA ARG A 14 10.63 -16.84 4.25
C ARG A 14 9.34 -16.02 4.14
N VAL A 15 8.21 -16.72 4.10
CA VAL A 15 6.91 -16.11 4.45
C VAL A 15 6.79 -16.14 5.97
N GLU A 16 7.48 -15.23 6.65
CA GLU A 16 7.16 -14.94 8.05
C GLU A 16 5.74 -14.33 8.07
N THR A 17 4.77 -15.10 8.55
CA THR A 17 3.44 -14.57 8.80
C THR A 17 3.60 -13.49 9.86
N LEU A 18 3.49 -12.22 9.44
CA LEU A 18 3.52 -11.08 10.35
C LEU A 18 2.36 -11.22 11.34
N ARG A 19 2.66 -11.67 12.56
CA ARG A 19 1.73 -11.51 13.68
C ARG A 19 1.72 -10.04 14.04
N LEU A 20 0.59 -9.39 13.81
CA LEU A 20 0.35 -8.06 14.35
C LEU A 20 0.25 -8.22 15.86
N VAL A 21 1.14 -7.54 16.58
CA VAL A 21 1.11 -7.45 18.03
C VAL A 21 0.73 -6.02 18.41
N THR A 22 -0.07 -5.88 19.47
CA THR A 22 -0.33 -4.59 20.09
C THR A 22 0.97 -4.00 20.65
N ASN A 23 0.95 -2.71 21.01
CA ASN A 23 2.09 -2.09 21.71
C ASN A 23 2.36 -2.72 23.11
N THR A 24 1.48 -3.63 23.57
CA THR A 24 1.63 -4.44 24.80
C THR A 24 2.17 -5.84 24.52
N GLY A 25 2.50 -6.18 23.28
CA GLY A 25 3.06 -7.49 22.90
C GLY A 25 2.03 -8.63 22.80
N GLN A 26 0.73 -8.30 22.78
CA GLN A 26 -0.35 -9.29 22.65
C GLN A 26 -0.71 -9.45 21.18
N ASP A 27 -1.00 -10.68 20.76
CA ASP A 27 -1.52 -10.95 19.42
C ASP A 27 -2.81 -10.16 19.20
N VAL A 28 -2.91 -9.50 18.04
CA VAL A 28 -4.13 -8.80 17.66
C VAL A 28 -5.16 -9.84 17.22
N GLU A 29 -6.05 -10.22 18.13
CA GLU A 29 -7.21 -11.05 17.82
C GLU A 29 -8.35 -10.18 17.25
N GLY A 30 -8.96 -10.62 16.16
CA GLY A 30 -10.15 -9.99 15.57
C GLY A 30 -9.92 -9.29 14.23
N ASN A 31 -10.95 -8.60 13.74
CA ASN A 31 -10.93 -7.90 12.47
C ASN A 31 -10.18 -6.57 12.60
N ILE A 32 -9.00 -6.46 11.96
CA ILE A 32 -8.16 -5.25 12.01
C ILE A 32 -8.94 -4.01 11.58
N TYR A 33 -9.78 -4.11 10.55
CA TYR A 33 -10.62 -3.00 10.11
C TYR A 33 -11.48 -2.46 11.24
N GLU A 34 -12.11 -3.31 12.04
CA GLU A 34 -12.94 -2.88 13.17
C GLU A 34 -12.08 -2.31 14.31
N ILE A 35 -10.96 -2.97 14.62
CA ILE A 35 -10.06 -2.59 15.72
C ILE A 35 -9.51 -1.18 15.55
N VAL A 36 -9.15 -0.78 14.32
CA VAL A 36 -8.60 0.55 14.05
C VAL A 36 -9.67 1.65 13.93
N GLY A 37 -10.96 1.30 14.02
CA GLY A 37 -12.08 2.25 13.91
C GLY A 37 -12.69 2.35 12.51
N GLY A 38 -12.45 1.36 11.65
CA GLY A 38 -13.12 1.19 10.35
C GLY A 38 -12.80 2.27 9.33
N LYS A 39 -13.79 2.57 8.48
CA LYS A 39 -13.71 3.50 7.35
C LYS A 39 -13.06 4.84 7.68
N GLU A 40 -13.41 5.44 8.82
CA GLU A 40 -12.91 6.77 9.19
C GLU A 40 -11.40 6.78 9.45
N PHE A 41 -10.85 5.68 9.96
CA PHE A 41 -9.40 5.53 10.14
C PHE A 41 -8.68 5.51 8.78
N PHE A 42 -9.09 4.62 7.88
CA PHE A 42 -8.47 4.50 6.55
C PHE A 42 -8.66 5.77 5.70
N ARG A 43 -9.81 6.43 5.82
CA ARG A 43 -10.04 7.74 5.18
C ARG A 43 -9.01 8.76 5.63
N LYS A 44 -8.79 8.92 6.94
CA LYS A 44 -7.80 9.87 7.49
C LYS A 44 -6.38 9.51 7.08
N LEU A 45 -6.01 8.23 7.15
CA LEU A 45 -4.72 7.71 6.73
C LEU A 45 -4.42 8.07 5.26
N CYS A 46 -5.34 7.74 4.35
CA CYS A 46 -5.13 8.00 2.93
C CYS A 46 -5.12 9.49 2.59
N ILE A 47 -5.94 10.31 3.25
CA ILE A 47 -5.90 11.78 3.08
C ILE A 47 -4.54 12.34 3.51
N ALA A 48 -4.02 11.90 4.65
CA ALA A 48 -2.70 12.35 5.13
C ALA A 48 -1.59 11.91 4.16
N PHE A 49 -1.60 10.65 3.72
CA PHE A 49 -0.66 10.12 2.73
C PHE A 49 -0.66 10.96 1.43
N TYR A 50 -1.82 11.19 0.83
CA TYR A 50 -1.89 11.95 -0.43
C TYR A 50 -1.65 13.45 -0.26
N SER A 51 -1.89 14.01 0.93
CA SER A 51 -1.49 15.38 1.27
C SER A 51 0.04 15.52 1.24
N GLY A 52 0.78 14.51 1.70
CA GLY A 52 2.23 14.43 1.56
C GLY A 52 2.69 14.26 0.10
N VAL A 53 2.09 13.30 -0.61
CA VAL A 53 2.39 13.02 -2.03
C VAL A 53 2.19 14.25 -2.92
N LYS A 54 1.17 15.08 -2.63
CA LYS A 54 0.88 16.30 -3.39
C LYS A 54 2.08 17.26 -3.49
N HIS A 55 2.97 17.24 -2.49
CA HIS A 55 4.12 18.13 -2.40
C HIS A 55 5.46 17.42 -2.60
N ASP A 56 5.46 16.14 -2.98
CA ASP A 56 6.68 15.35 -3.17
C ASP A 56 7.17 15.40 -4.62
N GLU A 57 8.39 15.88 -4.84
CA GLU A 57 8.96 16.05 -6.18
C GLU A 57 9.16 14.73 -6.96
N ILE A 58 9.29 13.59 -6.26
CA ILE A 58 9.48 12.27 -6.89
C ILE A 58 8.13 11.65 -7.23
N LEU A 59 7.15 11.75 -6.33
CA LEU A 59 5.86 11.09 -6.49
C LEU A 59 4.85 11.93 -7.26
N ARG A 60 4.79 13.26 -7.03
CA ARG A 60 3.80 14.15 -7.66
C ARG A 60 3.76 14.03 -9.19
N PRO A 61 4.89 13.91 -9.92
CA PRO A 61 4.87 13.74 -11.38
C PRO A 61 4.21 12.44 -11.87
N MET A 62 4.03 11.43 -11.00
CA MET A 62 3.34 10.19 -11.35
C MET A 62 1.82 10.34 -11.45
N TYR A 63 1.28 11.47 -10.97
CA TYR A 63 -0.14 11.79 -10.97
C TYR A 63 -0.40 12.95 -11.92
N PRO A 64 -0.87 12.71 -13.16
CA PRO A 64 -1.09 13.79 -14.13
C PRO A 64 -2.27 14.69 -13.76
N GLU A 65 -3.21 14.19 -12.97
CA GLU A 65 -4.35 14.95 -12.47
C GLU A 65 -3.93 15.85 -11.30
N GLU A 66 -4.44 17.09 -11.26
CA GLU A 66 -4.25 18.00 -10.12
C GLU A 66 -4.99 17.53 -8.87
N ASP A 67 -6.15 16.89 -9.06
CA ASP A 67 -6.94 16.32 -7.99
C ASP A 67 -6.50 14.88 -7.70
N LEU A 68 -5.98 14.65 -6.49
CA LEU A 68 -5.60 13.33 -6.00
C LEU A 68 -6.74 12.62 -5.26
N GLY A 69 -7.93 13.21 -5.18
CA GLY A 69 -9.12 12.64 -4.54
C GLY A 69 -9.45 11.23 -5.03
N PRO A 70 -9.56 10.99 -6.36
CA PRO A 70 -9.82 9.66 -6.89
C PRO A 70 -8.71 8.64 -6.58
N ALA A 71 -7.44 9.06 -6.52
CA ALA A 71 -6.33 8.19 -6.13
C ALA A 71 -6.38 7.85 -4.63
N THR A 72 -6.78 8.83 -3.81
CA THR A 72 -7.02 8.68 -2.36
C THR A 72 -8.10 7.66 -2.07
N GLU A 73 -9.25 7.78 -2.72
CA GLU A 73 -10.37 6.83 -2.56
C GLU A 73 -9.97 5.41 -2.96
N ARG A 74 -9.26 5.24 -4.08
CA ARG A 74 -8.85 3.91 -4.55
C ARG A 74 -7.91 3.21 -3.56
N LEU A 75 -6.98 3.96 -2.95
CA LEU A 75 -6.10 3.41 -1.92
C LEU A 75 -6.89 3.09 -0.64
N GLN A 76 -7.78 3.98 -0.21
CA GLN A 76 -8.66 3.76 0.93
C GLN A 76 -9.46 2.47 0.77
N LEU A 77 -10.23 2.33 -0.31
CA LEU A 77 -11.06 1.16 -0.55
C LEU A 77 -10.24 -0.13 -0.60
N PHE A 78 -9.04 -0.08 -1.18
CA PHE A 78 -8.13 -1.22 -1.20
C PHE A 78 -7.69 -1.61 0.21
N LEU A 79 -7.25 -0.66 1.04
CA LEU A 79 -6.79 -0.92 2.41
C LEU A 79 -7.92 -1.39 3.31
N GLU A 80 -9.11 -0.79 3.21
CA GLU A 80 -10.30 -1.25 3.93
C GLU A 80 -10.56 -2.73 3.63
N GLN A 81 -10.63 -3.10 2.35
CA GLN A 81 -10.86 -4.48 1.95
C GLN A 81 -9.71 -5.41 2.40
N TYR A 82 -8.47 -4.98 2.28
CA TYR A 82 -7.29 -5.78 2.64
C TYR A 82 -7.28 -6.15 4.13
N TRP A 83 -7.76 -5.24 4.99
CA TRP A 83 -7.78 -5.42 6.44
C TRP A 83 -9.10 -5.97 7.00
N GLY A 84 -9.95 -6.56 6.15
CA GLY A 84 -11.18 -7.23 6.58
C GLY A 84 -12.45 -6.36 6.56
N GLY A 85 -12.38 -5.17 5.95
CA GLY A 85 -13.52 -4.30 5.70
C GLY A 85 -14.34 -4.70 4.45
N PRO A 86 -15.19 -3.78 3.95
CA PRO A 86 -16.07 -4.03 2.80
C PRO A 86 -15.32 -4.41 1.50
N LYS A 87 -15.98 -5.18 0.63
CA LYS A 87 -15.43 -5.62 -0.68
C LYS A 87 -15.62 -4.59 -1.80
N THR A 88 -15.88 -3.33 -1.45
CA THR A 88 -16.23 -2.26 -2.38
C THR A 88 -15.15 -2.01 -3.44
N TYR A 89 -13.86 -2.17 -3.10
CA TYR A 89 -12.79 -2.09 -4.10
C TYR A 89 -12.98 -3.15 -5.19
N GLN A 90 -13.17 -4.41 -4.82
CA GLN A 90 -13.36 -5.50 -5.77
C GLN A 90 -14.63 -5.33 -6.60
N GLU A 91 -15.72 -4.85 -6.01
CA GLU A 91 -16.99 -4.61 -6.69
C GLU A 91 -16.87 -3.53 -7.77
N GLN A 92 -16.15 -2.44 -7.47
CA GLN A 92 -16.02 -1.31 -8.40
C GLN A 92 -14.86 -1.46 -9.38
N ARG A 93 -13.79 -2.16 -8.99
CA ARG A 93 -12.51 -2.18 -9.72
C ARG A 93 -12.10 -3.57 -10.16
N GLY A 94 -12.79 -4.63 -9.74
CA GLY A 94 -12.36 -6.00 -9.97
C GLY A 94 -11.09 -6.39 -9.21
N HIS A 95 -10.43 -7.45 -9.67
CA HIS A 95 -9.24 -8.00 -9.01
C HIS A 95 -8.10 -6.96 -8.88
N PRO A 96 -7.44 -6.81 -7.72
CA PRO A 96 -6.43 -5.76 -7.51
C PRO A 96 -5.28 -5.73 -8.51
N GLN A 97 -4.75 -6.90 -8.92
CA GLN A 97 -3.69 -7.03 -9.93
C GLN A 97 -2.58 -5.97 -9.78
N LEU A 98 -2.07 -5.80 -8.56
CA LEU A 98 -1.25 -4.64 -8.18
C LEU A 98 -0.05 -4.43 -9.11
N ARG A 99 0.71 -5.49 -9.43
CA ARG A 99 1.87 -5.39 -10.33
C ARG A 99 1.47 -4.86 -11.72
N MET A 100 0.37 -5.33 -12.29
CA MET A 100 -0.11 -4.87 -13.59
C MET A 100 -0.53 -3.40 -13.53
N ARG A 101 -1.29 -3.00 -12.50
CA ARG A 101 -1.77 -1.61 -12.34
C ARG A 101 -0.64 -0.62 -12.05
N HIS A 102 0.47 -1.10 -11.50
CA HIS A 102 1.65 -0.29 -11.22
C HIS A 102 2.69 -0.30 -12.35
N ALA A 103 2.57 -1.20 -13.34
CA ALA A 103 3.50 -1.32 -14.47
C ALA A 103 3.71 -0.03 -15.29
N PRO A 104 2.70 0.85 -15.46
CA PRO A 104 2.91 2.13 -16.18
C PRO A 104 3.82 3.12 -15.46
N PHE A 105 4.07 2.95 -14.15
CA PHE A 105 4.84 3.89 -13.35
C PHE A 105 6.29 3.42 -13.17
N LYS A 106 7.24 4.37 -13.23
CA LYS A 106 8.64 4.10 -12.93
C LYS A 106 8.87 4.05 -11.42
N ILE A 107 8.61 2.89 -10.82
CA ILE A 107 8.82 2.66 -9.38
C ILE A 107 10.23 2.13 -9.14
N ASN A 108 11.17 3.05 -8.92
CA ASN A 108 12.56 2.73 -8.54
C ASN A 108 12.74 2.78 -7.00
N PRO A 109 13.93 2.45 -6.45
CA PRO A 109 14.16 2.51 -5.00
C PRO A 109 13.89 3.88 -4.37
N ALA A 110 14.14 4.97 -5.09
CA ALA A 110 13.86 6.33 -4.62
C ALA A 110 12.34 6.60 -4.51
N ALA A 111 11.56 6.20 -5.51
CA ALA A 111 10.10 6.29 -5.48
C ALA A 111 9.51 5.44 -4.34
N ARG A 112 10.02 4.23 -4.12
CA ARG A 112 9.63 3.40 -2.97
C ARG A 112 9.93 4.10 -1.64
N ALA A 113 11.12 4.69 -1.50
CA ALA A 113 11.51 5.40 -0.28
C ALA A 113 10.63 6.63 -0.02
N ALA A 114 10.35 7.43 -1.06
CA ALA A 114 9.43 8.55 -0.99
C ALA A 114 8.01 8.09 -0.60
N TRP A 115 7.52 7.00 -1.17
CA TRP A 115 6.21 6.44 -0.83
C TRP A 115 6.15 6.04 0.65
N LEU A 116 7.17 5.32 1.13
CA LEU A 116 7.24 4.89 2.55
C LEU A 116 7.37 6.07 3.51
N LYS A 117 8.03 7.17 3.10
CA LYS A 117 8.13 8.39 3.90
C LYS A 117 6.75 8.97 4.23
N HIS A 118 5.81 8.97 3.29
CA HIS A 118 4.47 9.54 3.49
C HIS A 118 3.48 8.57 4.14
N MET A 119 3.81 7.28 4.22
CA MET A 119 2.96 6.25 4.83
C MET A 119 3.31 5.94 6.31
N ARG A 120 4.43 6.48 6.79
CA ARG A 120 4.93 6.27 8.15
C ARG A 120 4.27 7.19 9.17
#